data_AF-A0A9X3YPQ2-F1
#
_entry.id   AF-A0A9X3YPQ2-F1
#
_cell.length_a   1.000
_cell.length_b   1.000
_cell.length_c   1.000
_cell.angle_alpha   90.00
_cell.angle_beta   90.00
_cell.angle_gamma   90.00
#
_symmetry.space_group_name_H-M   'P 1'
#
loop_
_entity.id
_entity.type
_entity.pdbx_description
1 polymer ?
#
loop_
_entity_poly.entity_id
_entity_poly.type
_entity_poly.pdbx_seq_one_letter_code
_entity_poly.pdbx_strand_id
1 'polypeptide(L)'
;MNTATIRQYGRIARHFASTRAVEVLALQASPALGVFLGGWRLERDGLVAPALLAFGSCALTAHIFVFNDWAGHAGDLRDPLRAPHVFSGRGISRREVAGAALLLLVLAFVAFAAVGVPALLFGTAIAALGFLYSASPVLGKNTPVASSLNHLVGGTLHFLLGYTLAHALDARGVGIGLFFGLVFAAGHLNQEVRDYDGDRVNGIRTNAVAFGRRTAFVASLVTFTAAYAMLAALAAAGVLPRLLLWSPLAWLVHLAWSVQALRRGLDFATAEWMQRRYRWLFALVGLVMLTG
;
A
#
# COMPACT_ATOMS: atom_id res chain seq x y z
N MET A 1 33.87 -7.43 5.89
CA MET A 1 32.60 -7.90 6.51
C MET A 1 32.73 -9.39 6.77
N ASN A 2 32.50 -9.90 7.98
CA ASN A 2 32.71 -11.32 8.31
C ASN A 2 31.57 -12.21 7.75
N THR A 3 31.85 -13.47 7.43
CA THR A 3 30.89 -14.45 6.87
C THR A 3 29.66 -14.66 7.75
N ALA A 4 29.81 -14.56 9.07
CA ALA A 4 28.71 -14.60 10.03
C ALA A 4 27.70 -13.45 9.81
N THR A 5 28.20 -12.23 9.56
CA THR A 5 27.39 -11.04 9.30
C THR A 5 26.62 -11.16 7.97
N ILE A 6 27.24 -11.72 6.93
CA ILE A 6 26.57 -11.96 5.63
C ILE A 6 25.42 -12.97 5.78
N ARG A 7 25.66 -14.07 6.50
CA ARG A 7 24.61 -15.08 6.77
C ARG A 7 23.45 -14.50 7.57
N GLN A 8 23.74 -13.62 8.51
CA GLN A 8 22.76 -12.92 9.33
C GLN A 8 21.84 -12.02 8.48
N TYR A 9 22.41 -11.14 7.65
CA TYR A 9 21.63 -10.31 6.73
C TYR A 9 20.84 -11.13 5.71
N GLY A 10 21.41 -12.22 5.19
CA GLY A 10 20.70 -13.13 4.28
C GLY A 10 19.46 -13.77 4.92
N ARG A 11 19.51 -14.10 6.21
CA ARG A 11 18.36 -14.62 6.96
C ARG A 11 17.26 -13.57 7.14
N ILE A 12 17.63 -12.34 7.49
CA ILE A 12 16.68 -11.21 7.64
C ILE A 12 15.99 -10.93 6.31
N ALA A 13 16.77 -10.80 5.23
CA ALA A 13 16.25 -10.56 3.89
C ALA A 13 15.30 -11.67 3.44
N ARG A 14 15.67 -12.95 3.64
CA ARG A 14 14.82 -14.09 3.29
C ARG A 14 13.49 -14.07 4.05
N HIS A 15 13.53 -13.74 5.35
CA HIS A 15 12.32 -13.66 6.16
C HIS A 15 11.35 -12.60 5.63
N PHE A 16 11.81 -11.36 5.46
CA PHE A 16 10.93 -10.28 4.99
C PHE A 16 10.54 -10.41 3.53
N ALA A 17 11.39 -11.00 2.68
CA ALA A 17 10.98 -11.37 1.33
C ALA A 17 9.82 -12.38 1.36
N SER A 18 9.86 -13.40 2.23
CA SER A 18 8.77 -14.39 2.31
C SER A 18 7.46 -13.85 2.89
N THR A 19 7.51 -12.80 3.72
CA THR A 19 6.32 -12.28 4.42
C THR A 19 5.77 -10.98 3.85
N ARG A 20 6.57 -10.21 3.10
CA ARG A 20 6.23 -8.85 2.65
C ARG A 20 6.45 -8.59 1.16
N ALA A 21 7.13 -9.47 0.42
CA ALA A 21 7.46 -9.16 -0.98
C ALA A 21 6.22 -8.97 -1.86
N VAL A 22 5.17 -9.76 -1.66
CA VAL A 22 3.93 -9.63 -2.45
C VAL A 22 3.29 -8.26 -2.23
N GLU A 23 3.23 -7.79 -0.98
CA GLU A 23 2.69 -6.48 -0.63
C GLU A 23 3.57 -5.35 -1.17
N VAL A 24 4.90 -5.45 -1.02
CA VAL A 24 5.84 -4.46 -1.56
C VAL A 24 5.70 -4.34 -3.06
N LEU A 25 5.70 -5.47 -3.78
CA LEU A 25 5.59 -5.51 -5.24
C LEU A 25 4.22 -5.02 -5.72
N ALA A 26 3.14 -5.41 -5.06
CA ALA A 26 1.79 -4.95 -5.41
C ALA A 26 1.67 -3.42 -5.32
N LEU A 27 2.32 -2.81 -4.32
CA LEU A 27 2.31 -1.35 -4.15
C LEU A 27 3.18 -0.60 -5.17
N GLN A 28 4.07 -1.29 -5.90
CA GLN A 28 4.87 -0.64 -6.96
C GLN A 28 4.06 -0.33 -8.22
N ALA A 29 2.87 -0.91 -8.39
CA ALA A 29 2.00 -0.59 -9.51
C ALA A 29 1.64 0.91 -9.55
N SER A 30 1.41 1.53 -8.39
CA SER A 30 1.04 2.95 -8.29
C SER A 30 2.15 3.91 -8.77
N PRO A 31 3.39 3.88 -8.24
CA PRO A 31 4.47 4.73 -8.74
C PRO A 31 4.86 4.38 -10.18
N ALA A 32 4.79 3.11 -10.60
CA ALA A 32 5.07 2.73 -11.98
C ALA A 32 4.05 3.34 -12.97
N LEU A 33 2.76 3.27 -12.63
CA LEU A 33 1.69 3.94 -13.40
C LEU A 33 1.84 5.47 -13.33
N GLY A 34 2.32 6.01 -12.20
CA GLY A 34 2.71 7.41 -12.09
C GLY A 34 3.76 7.80 -13.13
N VAL A 35 4.87 7.07 -13.20
CA VAL A 35 5.94 7.32 -14.19
C VAL A 35 5.40 7.29 -15.62
N PHE A 36 4.60 6.28 -15.96
CA PHE A 36 4.00 6.14 -17.29
C PHE A 36 3.04 7.31 -17.62
N LEU A 37 2.07 7.58 -16.74
CA LEU A 37 1.06 8.62 -16.95
C LEU A 37 1.62 10.04 -16.81
N GLY A 38 2.79 10.20 -16.18
CA GLY A 38 3.60 11.42 -16.19
C GLY A 38 4.32 11.67 -17.52
N GLY A 39 4.22 10.76 -18.49
CA GLY A 39 4.77 10.94 -19.83
C GLY A 39 6.26 10.64 -19.94
N TRP A 40 6.84 9.89 -19.00
CA TRP A 40 8.23 9.41 -19.11
C TRP A 40 8.39 8.50 -20.32
N ARG A 41 9.48 8.66 -21.08
CA ARG A 41 9.80 7.83 -22.25
C ARG A 41 11.24 7.35 -22.23
N LEU A 42 11.43 6.03 -22.38
CA LEU A 42 12.74 5.38 -22.39
C LEU A 42 13.74 6.02 -23.37
N GLU A 43 13.32 6.24 -24.61
CA GLU A 43 14.15 6.76 -25.69
C GLU A 43 14.66 8.18 -25.43
N ARG A 44 13.90 8.99 -24.67
CA ARG A 44 14.21 10.40 -24.39
C ARG A 44 14.93 10.57 -23.05
N ASP A 45 14.44 9.88 -22.02
CA ASP A 45 14.75 10.19 -20.63
C ASP A 45 15.72 9.17 -19.98
N GLY A 46 15.95 8.02 -20.62
CA GLY A 46 16.86 6.97 -20.14
C GLY A 46 16.38 6.24 -18.88
N LEU A 47 17.03 5.11 -18.54
CA LEU A 47 16.57 4.18 -17.49
C LEU A 47 17.02 4.51 -16.07
N VAL A 48 18.01 5.38 -15.90
CA VAL A 48 18.67 5.54 -14.59
C VAL A 48 17.71 6.11 -13.56
N ALA A 49 17.03 7.21 -13.87
CA ALA A 49 16.11 7.87 -12.95
C ALA A 49 14.89 7.00 -12.56
N PRO A 50 14.14 6.35 -13.48
CA PRO A 50 13.06 5.45 -13.09
C PRO A 50 13.55 4.19 -12.37
N ALA A 51 14.75 3.67 -12.67
CA ALA A 51 15.33 2.55 -11.93
C ALA A 51 15.66 2.93 -10.48
N LEU A 52 16.27 4.10 -10.26
CA LEU A 52 16.53 4.65 -8.93
C LEU A 52 15.22 4.93 -8.18
N LEU A 53 14.21 5.47 -8.85
CA LEU A 53 12.89 5.71 -8.26
C LEU A 53 12.22 4.40 -7.86
N ALA A 54 12.23 3.39 -8.73
CA ALA A 54 11.67 2.07 -8.42
C ALA A 54 12.41 1.39 -7.26
N PHE A 55 13.74 1.45 -7.26
CA PHE A 55 14.56 0.94 -6.14
C PHE A 55 14.23 1.67 -4.84
N GLY A 56 14.20 3.01 -4.86
CA GLY A 56 13.87 3.82 -3.70
C GLY A 56 12.46 3.57 -3.18
N SER A 57 11.48 3.42 -4.08
CA SER A 57 10.09 3.12 -3.72
C SER A 57 9.93 1.72 -3.12
N CYS A 58 10.61 0.72 -3.69
CA CYS A 58 10.67 -0.64 -3.12
C CYS A 58 11.30 -0.62 -1.72
N ALA A 59 12.44 0.07 -1.56
CA ALA A 59 13.15 0.17 -0.30
C ALA A 59 12.31 0.90 0.76
N LEU A 60 11.65 2.00 0.40
CA LEU A 60 10.75 2.74 1.30
C LEU A 60 9.55 1.90 1.72
N THR A 61 8.90 1.22 0.77
CA THR A 61 7.75 0.36 1.06
C THR A 61 8.15 -0.80 1.97
N ALA A 62 9.31 -1.42 1.69
CA ALA A 62 9.86 -2.47 2.54
C ALA A 62 10.19 -1.92 3.94
N HIS A 63 10.79 -0.74 4.05
CA HIS A 63 11.02 -0.06 5.33
C HIS A 63 9.72 0.06 6.13
N ILE A 64 8.64 0.54 5.51
CA ILE A 64 7.35 0.74 6.19
C ILE A 64 6.82 -0.58 6.77
N PHE A 65 6.86 -1.67 6.00
CA PHE A 65 6.41 -2.97 6.50
C PHE A 65 7.32 -3.54 7.60
N VAL A 66 8.64 -3.48 7.42
CA VAL A 66 9.62 -3.97 8.40
C VAL A 66 9.52 -3.16 9.70
N PHE A 67 9.34 -1.85 9.60
CA PHE A 67 9.14 -0.97 10.76
C PHE A 67 7.81 -1.25 11.47
N ASN A 68 6.73 -1.46 10.71
CA ASN A 68 5.44 -1.86 11.27
C ASN A 68 5.54 -3.18 12.05
N ASP A 69 6.29 -4.16 11.54
CA ASP A 69 6.50 -5.45 12.22
C ASP A 69 7.33 -5.27 13.50
N TRP A 70 8.35 -4.40 13.44
CA TRP A 70 9.15 -4.06 14.62
C TRP A 70 8.33 -3.36 15.72
N ALA A 71 7.46 -2.42 15.34
CA ALA A 71 6.58 -1.69 16.25
C ALA A 71 5.45 -2.57 16.79
N GLY A 72 4.89 -3.44 15.94
CA GLY A 72 3.78 -4.34 16.24
C GLY A 72 4.17 -5.63 16.97
N HIS A 73 5.46 -5.91 17.14
CA HIS A 73 5.99 -7.20 17.58
C HIS A 73 5.27 -7.84 18.78
N ALA A 74 5.06 -7.08 19.86
CA ALA A 74 4.42 -7.61 21.07
C ALA A 74 2.95 -8.01 20.83
N GLY A 75 2.25 -7.31 19.92
CA GLY A 75 0.89 -7.65 19.52
C GLY A 75 0.85 -8.84 18.56
N ASP A 76 1.77 -8.91 17.62
CA ASP A 76 1.82 -10.02 16.66
C ASP A 76 2.12 -11.38 17.34
N LEU A 77 2.81 -11.38 18.49
CA LEU A 77 2.99 -12.59 19.31
C LEU A 77 1.70 -13.09 19.98
N ARG A 78 0.71 -12.21 20.20
CA ARG A 78 -0.57 -12.56 20.82
C ARG A 78 -1.64 -12.94 19.81
N ASP A 79 -1.42 -12.64 18.53
CA ASP A 79 -2.32 -13.02 17.45
C ASP A 79 -1.98 -14.44 16.97
N PRO A 80 -2.90 -15.44 17.14
CA PRO A 80 -2.65 -16.82 16.74
C PRO A 80 -2.33 -17.00 15.24
N LEU A 81 -2.83 -16.12 14.38
CA LEU A 81 -2.58 -16.19 12.93
C LEU A 81 -1.20 -15.63 12.56
N ARG A 82 -0.69 -14.66 13.33
CA ARG A 82 0.59 -13.99 13.06
C ARG A 82 1.76 -14.57 13.84
N ALA A 83 1.54 -15.08 15.05
CA ALA A 83 2.58 -15.61 15.94
C ALA A 83 3.55 -16.61 15.24
N PRO A 84 3.11 -17.56 14.38
CA PRO A 84 4.01 -18.47 13.67
C PRO A 84 4.97 -17.79 12.68
N HIS A 85 4.65 -16.56 12.27
CA HIS A 85 5.35 -15.79 11.26
C HIS A 85 6.17 -14.64 11.85
N VAL A 86 6.18 -14.45 13.17
CA VAL A 86 6.95 -13.38 13.82
C VAL A 86 8.46 -13.65 13.70
N PHE A 87 9.23 -12.62 13.34
CA PHE A 87 10.67 -12.71 13.11
C PHE A 87 11.47 -13.29 14.30
N SER A 88 11.02 -13.08 15.54
CA SER A 88 11.66 -13.64 16.74
C SER A 88 11.63 -15.16 16.76
N GLY A 89 10.57 -15.79 16.24
CA GLY A 89 10.47 -17.24 16.06
C GLY A 89 11.46 -17.80 15.03
N ARG A 90 12.11 -16.93 14.24
CA ARG A 90 13.16 -17.27 13.28
C ARG A 90 14.57 -16.94 13.78
N GLY A 91 14.70 -16.61 15.08
CA GLY A 91 15.97 -16.23 15.68
C GLY A 91 16.50 -14.88 15.19
N ILE A 92 15.62 -13.99 14.72
CA ILE A 92 15.94 -12.60 14.37
C ILE A 92 15.55 -11.73 15.57
N SER A 93 16.46 -10.92 16.06
CA SER A 93 16.25 -10.00 17.18
C SER A 93 15.56 -8.71 16.72
N ARG A 94 14.90 -8.02 17.65
CA ARG A 94 14.30 -6.70 17.38
C ARG A 94 15.33 -5.66 16.92
N ARG A 95 16.57 -5.74 17.41
CA ARG A 95 17.65 -4.81 17.03
C ARG A 95 18.05 -5.01 15.57
N GLU A 96 18.12 -6.26 15.11
CA GLU A 96 18.36 -6.59 13.70
C GLU A 96 17.26 -6.05 12.80
N VAL A 97 15.99 -6.19 13.20
CA VAL A 97 14.85 -5.65 12.42
C VAL A 97 14.88 -4.13 12.37
N ALA A 98 15.17 -3.45 13.49
CA ALA A 98 15.32 -1.99 13.51
C ALA A 98 16.48 -1.52 12.60
N GLY A 99 17.62 -2.22 12.63
CA GLY A 99 18.75 -1.94 11.75
C GLY A 99 18.40 -2.13 10.27
N ALA A 100 17.67 -3.19 9.94
CA ALA A 100 17.20 -3.44 8.58
C ALA A 100 16.20 -2.37 8.10
N ALA A 101 15.24 -1.97 8.96
CA ALA A 101 14.32 -0.88 8.66
C ALA A 101 15.08 0.43 8.40
N LEU A 102 16.03 0.79 9.25
CA LEU A 102 16.82 2.02 9.10
C LEU A 102 17.65 1.99 7.81
N LEU A 103 18.30 0.86 7.50
CA LEU A 103 19.07 0.71 6.27
C LEU A 103 18.19 0.90 5.03
N LEU A 104 17.01 0.28 4.99
CA LEU A 104 16.05 0.43 3.89
C LEU A 104 15.61 1.90 3.71
N LEU A 105 15.39 2.63 4.80
CA LEU A 105 15.04 4.05 4.75
C LEU A 105 16.18 4.89 4.17
N VAL A 106 17.41 4.66 4.62
CA VAL A 106 18.60 5.36 4.11
C VAL A 106 18.79 5.08 2.62
N LEU A 107 18.68 3.82 2.19
CA LEU A 107 18.78 3.45 0.77
C LEU A 107 17.69 4.13 -0.07
N ALA A 108 16.47 4.21 0.44
CA ALA A 108 15.39 4.92 -0.24
C ALA A 108 15.69 6.41 -0.42
N PHE A 109 16.15 7.09 0.63
CA PHE A 109 16.43 8.53 0.56
C PHE A 109 17.67 8.86 -0.26
N VAL A 110 18.70 8.02 -0.26
CA VAL A 110 19.84 8.15 -1.18
C VAL A 110 19.35 8.05 -2.63
N ALA A 111 18.49 7.08 -2.95
CA ALA A 111 17.94 6.93 -4.29
C ALA A 111 17.05 8.11 -4.68
N PHE A 112 16.17 8.60 -3.80
CA PHE A 112 15.32 9.75 -4.08
C PHE A 112 16.10 11.06 -4.20
N ALA A 113 17.15 11.27 -3.40
CA ALA A 113 18.03 12.41 -3.55
C ALA A 113 18.75 12.41 -4.91
N ALA A 114 19.11 11.23 -5.42
CA ALA A 114 19.69 11.08 -6.75
C ALA A 114 18.68 11.29 -7.90
N VAL A 115 17.38 11.04 -7.65
CA VAL A 115 16.30 11.32 -8.62
C VAL A 115 15.94 12.79 -8.65
N GLY A 116 15.80 13.44 -7.49
CA GLY A 116 15.54 14.89 -7.39
C GLY A 116 14.67 15.28 -6.20
N VAL A 117 14.54 16.60 -6.00
CA VAL A 117 13.82 17.20 -4.85
C VAL A 117 12.36 16.72 -4.73
N PRO A 118 11.54 16.65 -5.81
CA PRO A 118 10.17 16.14 -5.70
C PRO A 118 10.11 14.72 -5.12
N ALA A 119 10.97 13.81 -5.61
CA ALA A 119 11.02 12.44 -5.12
C ALA A 119 11.41 12.38 -3.63
N LEU A 120 12.35 13.21 -3.19
CA LEU A 120 12.75 13.30 -1.79
C LEU A 120 11.61 13.82 -0.90
N LEU A 121 10.84 14.82 -1.35
CA LEU A 121 9.71 15.37 -0.62
C LEU A 121 8.56 14.35 -0.50
N PHE A 122 8.17 13.72 -1.61
CA PHE A 122 7.14 12.67 -1.59
C PHE A 122 7.58 11.45 -0.77
N GLY A 123 8.83 10.99 -0.94
CA GLY A 123 9.41 9.91 -0.16
C GLY A 123 9.42 10.22 1.34
N THR A 124 9.75 11.45 1.73
CA THR A 124 9.70 11.92 3.12
C THR A 124 8.27 11.90 3.67
N ALA A 125 7.31 12.43 2.91
CA ALA A 125 5.91 12.44 3.32
C ALA A 125 5.35 11.01 3.49
N ILE A 126 5.66 10.10 2.57
CA ILE A 126 5.29 8.69 2.66
C ILE A 126 5.93 8.01 3.88
N ALA A 127 7.23 8.24 4.13
CA ALA A 127 7.92 7.72 5.31
C ALA A 127 7.28 8.23 6.62
N ALA A 128 6.94 9.52 6.68
CA ALA A 128 6.28 10.12 7.82
C ALA A 128 4.90 9.49 8.06
N LEU A 129 4.10 9.27 7.01
CA LEU A 129 2.81 8.59 7.12
C LEU A 129 2.94 7.14 7.62
N GLY A 130 3.94 6.39 7.14
CA GLY A 130 4.22 5.03 7.60
C GLY A 130 4.68 4.97 9.07
N PHE A 131 5.49 5.95 9.49
CA PHE A 131 5.88 6.12 10.89
C PHE A 131 4.66 6.45 11.76
N LEU A 132 3.86 7.43 11.36
CA LEU A 132 2.65 7.83 12.07
C LEU A 132 1.67 6.67 12.18
N TYR A 133 1.47 5.90 11.12
CA TYR A 133 0.61 4.72 11.14
C TYR A 133 1.03 3.70 12.21
N SER A 134 2.33 3.47 12.34
CA SER A 134 2.90 2.43 13.20
C SER A 134 3.10 2.89 14.66
N ALA A 135 3.38 4.18 14.88
CA ALA A 135 3.87 4.70 16.16
C ALA A 135 3.03 5.85 16.76
N SER A 136 2.09 6.45 16.02
CA SER A 136 1.28 7.57 16.53
C SER A 136 0.04 7.08 17.30
N PRO A 137 -0.27 7.66 18.47
CA PRO A 137 -1.54 7.40 19.15
C PRO A 137 -2.73 8.14 18.50
N VAL A 138 -2.50 9.12 17.63
CA VAL A 138 -3.55 9.99 17.04
C VAL A 138 -3.79 9.71 15.56
N LEU A 139 -2.74 9.34 14.82
CA LEU A 139 -2.80 9.07 13.38
C LEU A 139 -2.43 7.61 13.04
N GLY A 140 -2.24 6.79 14.08
CA GLY A 140 -1.87 5.40 13.95
C GLY A 140 -3.04 4.46 13.73
N LYS A 141 -2.71 3.18 13.54
CA LYS A 141 -3.68 2.09 13.36
C LYS A 141 -4.78 2.00 14.43
N ASN A 142 -4.55 2.56 15.62
CA ASN A 142 -5.49 2.57 16.74
C ASN A 142 -6.52 3.71 16.69
N THR A 143 -6.50 4.53 15.64
CA THR A 143 -7.41 5.67 15.50
C THR A 143 -8.35 5.44 14.30
N PRO A 144 -9.61 5.03 14.55
CA PRO A 144 -10.60 4.84 13.50
C PRO A 144 -10.74 6.12 12.66
N VAL A 145 -11.06 5.93 11.38
CA VAL A 145 -11.13 6.96 10.33
C VAL A 145 -9.77 7.56 9.98
N ALA A 146 -9.00 8.05 10.97
CA ALA A 146 -7.68 8.62 10.75
C ALA A 146 -6.70 7.62 10.11
N SER A 147 -6.72 6.34 10.50
CA SER A 147 -5.93 5.28 9.87
C SER A 147 -6.24 5.13 8.37
N SER A 148 -7.51 5.23 7.98
CA SER A 148 -7.94 5.14 6.57
C SER A 148 -7.63 6.43 5.79
N LEU A 149 -7.71 7.60 6.42
CA LEU A 149 -7.25 8.86 5.83
C LEU A 149 -5.74 8.86 5.58
N ASN A 150 -4.96 8.31 6.52
CA ASN A 150 -3.52 8.10 6.34
C ASN A 150 -3.26 7.26 5.08
N HIS A 151 -4.00 6.17 4.88
CA HIS A 151 -3.90 5.36 3.66
C HIS A 151 -4.37 6.10 2.40
N LEU A 152 -5.40 6.94 2.48
CA LEU A 152 -5.84 7.75 1.33
C LEU A 152 -4.73 8.70 0.87
N VAL A 153 -4.14 9.44 1.81
CA VAL A 153 -3.02 10.34 1.51
C VAL A 153 -1.82 9.52 1.03
N GLY A 154 -1.48 8.45 1.72
CA GLY A 154 -0.38 7.56 1.36
C GLY A 154 -0.49 7.04 -0.07
N GLY A 155 -1.65 6.51 -0.47
CA GLY A 155 -1.87 5.99 -1.83
C GLY A 155 -1.76 7.07 -2.90
N THR A 156 -2.26 8.28 -2.59
CA THR A 156 -2.10 9.46 -3.45
C THR A 156 -0.64 9.82 -3.66
N LEU A 157 0.14 9.87 -2.57
CA LEU A 157 1.56 10.22 -2.64
C LEU A 157 2.40 9.16 -3.36
N HIS A 158 2.09 7.87 -3.24
CA HIS A 158 2.80 6.82 -3.99
C HIS A 158 2.63 6.97 -5.49
N PHE A 159 1.43 7.35 -5.97
CA PHE A 159 1.24 7.69 -7.38
C PHE A 159 2.04 8.95 -7.78
N LEU A 160 1.91 10.02 -6.99
CA LEU A 160 2.57 11.30 -7.27
C LEU A 160 4.10 11.20 -7.25
N LEU A 161 4.66 10.32 -6.43
CA LEU A 161 6.09 10.00 -6.42
C LEU A 161 6.58 9.62 -7.82
N GLY A 162 5.86 8.73 -8.51
CA GLY A 162 6.20 8.33 -9.88
C GLY A 162 5.83 9.39 -10.91
N TYR A 163 4.65 10.00 -10.79
CA TYR A 163 4.16 11.02 -11.73
C TYR A 163 5.11 12.21 -11.87
N THR A 164 5.65 12.64 -10.73
CA THR A 164 6.55 13.80 -10.69
C THR A 164 7.98 13.53 -11.16
N LEU A 165 8.26 12.33 -11.66
CA LEU A 165 9.53 12.01 -12.32
C LEU A 165 9.69 12.78 -13.64
N ALA A 166 8.62 12.86 -14.44
CA ALA A 166 8.65 13.44 -15.78
C ALA A 166 7.61 14.56 -15.99
N HIS A 167 6.78 14.84 -15.00
CA HIS A 167 5.74 15.86 -15.07
C HIS A 167 5.72 16.75 -13.83
N ALA A 168 5.41 18.04 -14.00
CA ALA A 168 5.15 18.90 -12.85
C ALA A 168 3.85 18.49 -12.15
N LEU A 169 3.76 18.71 -10.83
CA LEU A 169 2.52 18.48 -10.10
C LEU A 169 1.41 19.38 -10.66
N ASP A 170 0.29 18.78 -11.05
CA ASP A 170 -0.87 19.46 -11.61
C ASP A 170 -2.18 18.79 -11.18
N ALA A 171 -3.31 19.38 -11.57
CA ALA A 171 -4.63 18.88 -11.21
C ALA A 171 -4.90 17.46 -11.74
N ARG A 172 -4.30 17.08 -12.89
CA ARG A 172 -4.43 15.74 -13.47
C ARG A 172 -3.74 14.70 -12.60
N GLY A 173 -2.47 14.95 -12.25
CA GLY A 173 -1.70 14.09 -11.36
C GLY A 173 -2.37 13.93 -10.00
N VAL A 174 -2.90 15.02 -9.42
CA VAL A 174 -3.66 14.96 -8.16
C VAL A 174 -4.94 14.15 -8.30
N GLY A 175 -5.70 14.33 -9.39
CA GLY A 175 -6.93 13.60 -9.65
C GLY A 175 -6.71 12.08 -9.78
N ILE A 176 -5.70 11.67 -10.55
CA ILE A 176 -5.34 10.25 -10.69
C ILE A 176 -4.76 9.72 -9.38
N GLY A 177 -3.93 10.51 -8.69
CA GLY A 177 -3.39 10.13 -7.38
C GLY A 177 -4.50 9.88 -6.36
N LEU A 178 -5.52 10.74 -6.31
CA LEU A 178 -6.66 10.56 -5.41
C LEU A 178 -7.42 9.27 -5.70
N PHE A 179 -7.52 8.84 -6.97
CA PHE A 179 -8.06 7.51 -7.31
C PHE A 179 -7.24 6.39 -6.64
N PHE A 180 -5.91 6.41 -6.73
CA PHE A 180 -5.05 5.42 -6.04
C PHE A 180 -5.18 5.52 -4.51
N GLY A 181 -5.31 6.72 -3.97
CA GLY A 181 -5.62 6.97 -2.55
C GLY A 181 -6.91 6.28 -2.10
N LEU A 182 -8.01 6.46 -2.84
CA LEU A 182 -9.29 5.83 -2.55
C LEU A 182 -9.18 4.29 -2.59
N VAL A 183 -8.53 3.73 -3.61
CA VAL A 183 -8.30 2.28 -3.73
C VAL A 183 -7.50 1.76 -2.53
N PHE A 184 -6.45 2.48 -2.11
CA PHE A 184 -5.61 2.05 -1.00
C PHE A 184 -6.34 2.12 0.34
N ALA A 185 -7.09 3.20 0.59
CA ALA A 185 -7.94 3.35 1.79
C ALA A 185 -9.06 2.29 1.85
N ALA A 186 -9.69 2.00 0.71
CA ALA A 186 -10.71 0.95 0.63
C ALA A 186 -10.11 -0.44 0.91
N GLY A 187 -8.93 -0.73 0.37
CA GLY A 187 -8.18 -1.96 0.66
C GLY A 187 -7.78 -2.08 2.14
N HIS A 188 -7.38 -0.97 2.77
CA HIS A 188 -7.08 -0.91 4.20
C HIS A 188 -8.31 -1.23 5.06
N LEU A 189 -9.49 -0.67 4.77
CA LEU A 189 -10.72 -1.01 5.47
C LEU A 189 -11.07 -2.50 5.34
N ASN A 190 -10.81 -3.12 4.18
CA ASN A 190 -10.99 -4.56 3.99
C ASN A 190 -9.97 -5.38 4.80
N GLN A 191 -8.73 -4.89 4.89
CA GLN A 191 -7.69 -5.50 5.73
C GLN A 191 -8.07 -5.47 7.21
N GLU A 192 -8.61 -4.36 7.72
CA GLU A 192 -9.07 -4.29 9.12
C GLU A 192 -10.20 -5.30 9.40
N VAL A 193 -11.06 -5.60 8.42
CA VAL A 193 -12.07 -6.66 8.55
C VAL A 193 -11.43 -8.03 8.67
N ARG A 194 -10.40 -8.31 7.86
CA ARG A 194 -9.63 -9.56 7.91
C ARG A 194 -8.90 -9.72 9.24
N ASP A 195 -8.30 -8.64 9.73
CA ASP A 195 -7.41 -8.65 10.90
C ASP A 195 -8.19 -8.42 12.22
N TYR A 196 -9.53 -8.31 12.16
CA TYR A 196 -10.42 -7.94 13.28
C TYR A 196 -10.16 -8.71 14.58
N ASP A 197 -10.07 -10.05 14.53
CA ASP A 197 -9.94 -10.85 15.76
C ASP A 197 -8.57 -10.65 16.41
N GLY A 198 -7.51 -10.55 15.61
CA GLY A 198 -6.15 -10.24 16.07
C GLY A 198 -6.04 -8.83 16.64
N ASP A 199 -6.65 -7.84 15.98
CA ASP A 199 -6.68 -6.45 16.45
C ASP A 199 -7.46 -6.32 17.77
N ARG A 200 -8.61 -7.01 17.89
CA ARG A 200 -9.43 -7.01 19.11
C ARG A 200 -8.68 -7.60 20.30
N VAL A 201 -8.02 -8.76 20.14
CA VAL A 201 -7.21 -9.38 21.20
C VAL A 201 -6.04 -8.49 21.62
N ASN A 202 -5.52 -7.69 20.69
CA ASN A 202 -4.42 -6.77 20.94
C ASN A 202 -4.84 -5.39 21.46
N GLY A 203 -6.13 -5.14 21.65
CA GLY A 203 -6.64 -3.83 22.06
C GLY A 203 -6.42 -2.74 21.01
N ILE A 204 -6.24 -3.11 19.73
CA ILE A 204 -6.08 -2.18 18.62
C ILE A 204 -7.48 -1.82 18.10
N ARG A 205 -7.89 -0.58 18.34
CA ARG A 205 -9.17 0.01 17.97
C ARG A 205 -9.14 0.48 16.50
N THR A 206 -9.12 -0.46 15.56
CA THR A 206 -9.31 -0.20 14.11
C THR A 206 -10.77 0.16 13.79
N ASN A 207 -11.10 0.53 12.53
CA ASN A 207 -12.51 0.78 12.17
C ASN A 207 -13.36 -0.48 12.32
N ALA A 208 -12.81 -1.64 11.95
CA ALA A 208 -13.51 -2.92 12.12
C ALA A 208 -13.76 -3.23 13.59
N VAL A 209 -12.81 -2.96 14.50
CA VAL A 209 -12.99 -3.17 15.95
C VAL A 209 -13.96 -2.14 16.54
N ALA A 210 -13.86 -0.86 16.16
CA ALA A 210 -14.66 0.22 16.71
C ALA A 210 -16.12 0.22 16.23
N PHE A 211 -16.36 -0.08 14.95
CA PHE A 211 -17.67 0.02 14.31
C PHE A 211 -18.25 -1.33 13.87
N GLY A 212 -17.49 -2.41 14.03
CA GLY A 212 -17.86 -3.75 13.61
C GLY A 212 -17.41 -4.07 12.17
N ARG A 213 -17.18 -5.37 11.92
CA ARG A 213 -16.72 -5.88 10.62
C ARG A 213 -17.62 -5.46 9.46
N ARG A 214 -18.94 -5.56 9.65
CA ARG A 214 -19.92 -5.22 8.61
C ARG A 214 -19.85 -3.75 8.22
N THR A 215 -19.76 -2.85 9.20
CA THR A 215 -19.67 -1.41 8.94
C THR A 215 -18.37 -1.06 8.23
N ALA A 216 -17.23 -1.58 8.68
CA ALA A 216 -15.94 -1.37 8.01
C ALA A 216 -15.92 -1.95 6.58
N PHE A 217 -16.52 -3.12 6.36
CA PHE A 217 -16.65 -3.70 5.03
C PHE A 217 -17.53 -2.87 4.10
N VAL A 218 -18.68 -2.37 4.59
CA VAL A 218 -19.55 -1.48 3.80
C VAL A 218 -18.84 -0.16 3.51
N ALA A 219 -18.11 0.41 4.47
CA ALA A 219 -17.28 1.59 4.25
C ALA A 219 -16.21 1.34 3.16
N SER A 220 -15.56 0.17 3.18
CA SER A 220 -14.63 -0.26 2.11
C SER A 220 -15.32 -0.25 0.74
N LEU A 221 -16.51 -0.85 0.63
CA LEU A 221 -17.28 -0.88 -0.61
C LEU A 221 -17.72 0.52 -1.10
N VAL A 222 -18.12 1.40 -0.18
CA VAL A 222 -18.46 2.80 -0.51
C VAL A 222 -17.23 3.53 -1.04
N THR A 223 -16.07 3.38 -0.40
CA THR A 223 -14.81 3.99 -0.85
C THR A 223 -14.37 3.42 -2.21
N PHE A 224 -14.52 2.11 -2.45
CA PHE A 224 -14.28 1.53 -3.78
C PHE A 224 -15.26 2.07 -4.83
N THR A 225 -16.53 2.26 -4.47
CA THR A 225 -17.53 2.85 -5.38
C THR A 225 -17.15 4.28 -5.76
N ALA A 226 -16.67 5.08 -4.81
CA ALA A 226 -16.12 6.40 -5.09
C ALA A 226 -14.89 6.32 -6.02
N ALA A 227 -14.01 5.33 -5.85
CA ALA A 227 -12.87 5.12 -6.74
C ALA A 227 -13.31 4.79 -8.18
N TYR A 228 -14.30 3.92 -8.37
CA TYR A 228 -14.86 3.63 -9.70
C TYR A 228 -15.53 4.84 -10.34
N ALA A 229 -16.29 5.63 -9.55
CA ALA A 229 -16.89 6.87 -10.04
C ALA A 229 -15.84 7.89 -10.48
N MET A 230 -14.78 8.06 -9.67
CA MET A 230 -13.63 8.91 -9.99
C MET A 230 -12.93 8.44 -11.27
N LEU A 231 -12.72 7.13 -11.42
CA LEU A 231 -12.11 6.52 -12.59
C LEU A 231 -12.91 6.81 -13.87
N ALA A 232 -14.24 6.63 -13.83
CA ALA A 232 -15.13 6.95 -14.94
C ALA A 232 -15.12 8.45 -15.26
N ALA A 233 -15.11 9.31 -14.25
CA ALA A 233 -15.07 10.78 -14.42
C ALA A 233 -13.76 11.24 -15.07
N LEU A 234 -12.61 10.71 -14.64
CA LEU A 234 -11.31 10.99 -15.24
C LEU A 234 -11.24 10.52 -16.70
N ALA A 235 -11.84 9.36 -17.02
CA ALA A 235 -11.94 8.88 -18.39
C ALA A 235 -12.87 9.76 -19.27
N ALA A 236 -14.01 10.19 -18.72
CA ALA A 236 -14.94 11.09 -19.40
C ALA A 236 -14.31 12.47 -19.68
N ALA A 237 -13.47 12.96 -18.77
CA ALA A 237 -12.70 14.18 -18.93
C ALA A 237 -11.49 14.04 -19.89
N GLY A 238 -11.24 12.84 -20.43
CA GLY A 238 -10.10 12.57 -21.31
C GLY A 238 -8.74 12.58 -20.61
N VAL A 239 -8.72 12.49 -19.27
CA VAL A 239 -7.49 12.40 -18.46
C VAL A 239 -6.94 10.96 -18.47
N LEU A 240 -7.82 9.97 -18.59
CA LEU A 240 -7.49 8.55 -18.68
C LEU A 240 -8.11 7.91 -19.92
N PRO A 241 -7.65 6.71 -20.35
CA PRO A 241 -8.19 6.01 -21.52
C PRO A 241 -9.71 5.87 -21.52
N ARG A 242 -10.36 6.13 -22.67
CA ARG A 242 -11.82 6.03 -22.81
C ARG A 242 -12.38 4.64 -22.47
N LEU A 243 -11.58 3.58 -22.60
CA LEU A 243 -11.97 2.22 -22.21
C LEU A 243 -12.35 2.13 -20.71
N LEU A 244 -11.86 3.04 -19.87
CA LEU A 244 -12.22 3.09 -18.45
C LEU A 244 -13.62 3.67 -18.18
N LEU A 245 -14.32 4.19 -19.19
CA LEU A 245 -15.76 4.48 -19.10
C LEU A 245 -16.58 3.21 -18.82
N TRP A 246 -16.04 2.03 -19.11
CA TRP A 246 -16.65 0.73 -18.79
C TRP A 246 -16.37 0.26 -17.35
N SER A 247 -15.68 1.07 -16.53
CA SER A 247 -15.46 0.79 -15.11
C SER A 247 -16.72 0.50 -14.27
N PRO A 248 -17.94 0.99 -14.61
CA PRO A 248 -19.17 0.54 -13.95
C PRO A 248 -19.42 -0.96 -14.08
N LEU A 249 -19.00 -1.62 -15.16
CA LEU A 249 -19.12 -3.08 -15.30
C LEU A 249 -18.22 -3.82 -14.30
N ALA A 250 -16.98 -3.35 -14.14
CA ALA A 250 -16.06 -3.89 -13.12
C ALA A 250 -16.60 -3.63 -11.70
N TRP A 251 -17.22 -2.47 -11.47
CA TRP A 251 -17.90 -2.17 -10.21
C TRP A 251 -19.07 -3.14 -9.94
N LEU A 252 -19.91 -3.47 -10.92
CA LEU A 252 -21.00 -4.44 -10.74
C LEU A 252 -20.47 -5.82 -10.34
N VAL A 253 -19.36 -6.27 -10.94
CA VAL A 253 -18.69 -7.52 -10.55
C VAL A 253 -18.18 -7.45 -9.11
N HIS A 254 -17.52 -6.35 -8.75
CA HIS A 254 -17.06 -6.10 -7.38
C HIS A 254 -18.24 -6.12 -6.39
N LEU A 255 -19.33 -5.42 -6.70
CA LEU A 255 -20.55 -5.37 -5.89
C LEU A 255 -21.16 -6.76 -5.71
N ALA A 256 -21.26 -7.57 -6.77
CA ALA A 256 -21.77 -8.93 -6.69
C ALA A 256 -20.92 -9.80 -5.74
N TRP A 257 -19.59 -9.69 -5.82
CA TRP A 257 -18.69 -10.36 -4.88
C TRP A 257 -18.83 -9.84 -3.44
N SER A 258 -19.03 -8.54 -3.25
CA SER A 258 -19.27 -7.96 -1.93
C SER A 258 -20.58 -8.44 -1.30
N VAL A 259 -21.65 -8.57 -2.08
CA VAL A 259 -22.91 -9.18 -1.63
C VAL A 259 -22.69 -10.65 -1.26
N GLN A 260 -21.91 -11.39 -2.05
CA GLN A 260 -21.57 -12.77 -1.73
C GLN A 260 -20.74 -12.88 -0.45
N ALA A 261 -19.78 -11.99 -0.22
CA ALA A 261 -19.00 -11.94 1.03
C ALA A 261 -19.90 -11.69 2.24
N LEU A 262 -20.82 -10.71 2.14
CA LEU A 262 -21.78 -10.42 3.21
C LEU A 262 -22.67 -11.61 3.55
N ARG A 263 -23.07 -12.40 2.54
CA ARG A 263 -23.89 -13.62 2.74
C ARG A 263 -23.11 -14.77 3.39
N ARG A 264 -21.81 -14.89 3.08
CA ARG A 264 -20.93 -15.92 3.66
C ARG A 264 -20.50 -15.61 5.10
N GLY A 265 -20.58 -14.33 5.49
CA GLY A 265 -20.02 -13.83 6.73
C GLY A 265 -18.63 -13.22 6.51
N LEU A 266 -18.24 -12.32 7.40
CA LEU A 266 -16.99 -11.57 7.31
C LEU A 266 -15.95 -12.16 8.28
N ASP A 267 -15.57 -13.40 8.02
CA ASP A 267 -14.43 -14.06 8.67
C ASP A 267 -13.13 -13.81 7.90
N PHE A 268 -12.01 -14.28 8.46
CA PHE A 268 -10.68 -14.13 7.87
C PHE A 268 -10.64 -14.67 6.43
N ALA A 269 -11.17 -15.86 6.20
CA ALA A 269 -11.14 -16.53 4.90
C ALA A 269 -11.94 -15.76 3.84
N THR A 270 -13.12 -15.24 4.20
CA THR A 270 -13.95 -14.45 3.29
C THR A 270 -13.33 -13.09 2.98
N ALA A 271 -12.72 -12.43 3.97
CA ALA A 271 -12.00 -11.18 3.75
C ALA A 271 -10.77 -11.39 2.85
N GLU A 272 -9.99 -12.46 3.04
CA GLU A 272 -8.87 -12.80 2.16
C GLU A 272 -9.34 -13.13 0.73
N TRP A 273 -10.42 -13.90 0.60
CA TRP A 273 -11.08 -14.21 -0.67
C TRP A 273 -11.51 -12.95 -1.42
N MET A 274 -12.01 -11.95 -0.70
CA MET A 274 -12.41 -10.65 -1.25
C MET A 274 -11.18 -9.83 -1.67
N GLN A 275 -10.14 -9.83 -0.83
CA GLN A 275 -8.88 -9.15 -1.10
C GLN A 275 -8.25 -9.57 -2.42
N ARG A 276 -8.16 -10.88 -2.67
CA ARG A 276 -7.60 -11.40 -3.92
C ARG A 276 -8.41 -10.93 -5.14
N ARG A 277 -9.74 -10.90 -5.02
CA ARG A 277 -10.66 -10.50 -6.10
C ARG A 277 -10.54 -9.04 -6.51
N TYR A 278 -10.64 -8.12 -5.56
CA TYR A 278 -10.53 -6.72 -5.93
C TYR A 278 -9.12 -6.38 -6.40
N ARG A 279 -8.06 -7.01 -5.85
CA ARG A 279 -6.68 -6.84 -6.34
C ARG A 279 -6.56 -7.24 -7.81
N TRP A 280 -7.17 -8.35 -8.22
CA TRP A 280 -7.22 -8.75 -9.62
C TRP A 280 -7.97 -7.73 -10.50
N LEU A 281 -9.12 -7.23 -10.06
CA LEU A 281 -9.84 -6.19 -10.81
C LEU A 281 -9.01 -4.92 -10.99
N PHE A 282 -8.37 -4.43 -9.93
CA PHE A 282 -7.54 -3.22 -10.02
C PHE A 282 -6.23 -3.43 -10.79
N ALA A 283 -5.69 -4.65 -10.81
CA ALA A 283 -4.59 -4.99 -11.71
C ALA A 283 -5.01 -4.88 -13.19
N LEU A 284 -6.20 -5.39 -13.56
CA LEU A 284 -6.76 -5.23 -14.90
C LEU A 284 -7.02 -3.75 -15.25
N VAL A 285 -7.56 -2.98 -14.31
CA VAL A 285 -7.72 -1.53 -14.47
C VAL A 285 -6.38 -0.84 -14.75
N GLY A 286 -5.33 -1.20 -13.99
CA GLY A 286 -3.98 -0.67 -14.20
C GLY A 286 -3.43 -1.02 -15.59
N LEU A 287 -3.66 -2.24 -16.09
CA LEU A 287 -3.28 -2.60 -17.46
C LEU A 287 -4.02 -1.78 -18.51
N VAL A 288 -5.32 -1.51 -18.30
CA VAL A 288 -6.09 -0.65 -19.21
C VAL A 288 -5.55 0.79 -19.19
N MET A 289 -5.09 1.31 -18.05
CA MET A 289 -4.46 2.64 -17.99
C MET A 289 -3.22 2.76 -18.88
N LEU A 290 -2.51 1.67 -19.16
CA LEU A 290 -1.33 1.64 -20.03
C LEU A 290 -1.66 1.69 -21.53
N THR A 291 -2.94 1.67 -21.91
CA THR A 291 -3.37 1.70 -23.32
C THR A 291 -3.57 3.11 -23.89
N GLY A 292 -3.42 4.14 -23.05
CA GLY A 292 -3.57 5.55 -23.43
C GLY A 292 -2.26 6.26 -23.75
#